data_AF-A0A1A8R0A8-F1
#
_entry.id   AF-A0A1A8R0A8-F1
#
_cell.length_a   1.000
_cell.length_b   1.000
_cell.length_c   1.000
_cell.angle_alpha   90.00
_cell.angle_beta   90.00
_cell.angle_gamma   90.00
#
_symmetry.space_group_name_H-M   'P 1'
#
loop_
_entity.id
_entity.type
_entity.pdbx_description
1 polymer ?
#
loop_
_entity_poly.entity_id
_entity_poly.type
_entity_poly.pdbx_seq_one_letter_code
_entity_poly.pdbx_strand_id
1 'polypeptide(L)'
;LRCMQFQRITNQNLPTTFYAQLDRHTPHLMALFIQKASKTGKTANALADIFKAHDAQELHDVHTRRTTVLQALPVYLREETSGFLRTCVDDTNEPDLRDAAVVLLTTITDDAESPVTYDPVRISVILEGDVIDNLSRLPDAFLGMLS
;
A
#
# COMPACT_ATOMS: atom_id res chain seq x y z
N LEU A 1 -9.68 -18.99 4.91
CA LEU A 1 -9.18 -20.37 4.65
C LEU A 1 -7.73 -20.43 4.16
N ARG A 2 -7.21 -19.42 3.43
CA ARG A 2 -5.81 -19.44 2.92
C ARG A 2 -4.70 -19.25 3.97
N CYS A 3 -4.85 -18.32 4.91
CA CYS A 3 -3.86 -18.14 6.00
C CYS A 3 -3.55 -19.44 6.78
N MET A 4 -4.56 -20.30 7.02
CA MET A 4 -4.34 -21.58 7.70
C MET A 4 -3.59 -22.60 6.83
N GLN A 5 -3.78 -22.58 5.50
CA GLN A 5 -3.10 -23.50 4.57
C GLN A 5 -1.61 -23.17 4.46
N PHE A 6 -1.26 -21.89 4.33
CA PHE A 6 0.14 -21.45 4.30
C PHE A 6 0.87 -21.77 5.62
N GLN A 7 0.23 -21.49 6.76
CA GLN A 7 0.75 -21.82 8.08
C GLN A 7 0.98 -23.34 8.26
N ARG A 8 0.08 -24.18 7.73
CA ARG A 8 0.22 -25.64 7.80
C ARG A 8 1.42 -26.17 7.01
N ILE A 9 1.81 -25.50 5.92
CA ILE A 9 2.88 -25.96 5.02
C ILE A 9 4.25 -25.39 5.44
N THR A 10 4.32 -24.10 5.80
CA THR A 10 5.60 -23.44 6.11
C THR A 10 5.92 -23.42 7.62
N ASN A 11 4.94 -23.76 8.47
CA ASN A 11 5.02 -23.66 9.93
C ASN A 11 5.35 -22.23 10.43
N GLN A 12 5.19 -21.21 9.57
CA GLN A 12 5.40 -19.81 9.89
C GLN A 12 4.06 -19.07 9.92
N ASN A 13 3.86 -18.25 10.96
CA ASN A 13 2.75 -17.34 11.03
C ASN A 13 3.05 -16.14 10.13
N LEU A 14 2.65 -16.23 8.85
CA LEU A 14 2.91 -15.22 7.84
C LEU A 14 2.47 -13.81 8.26
N PRO A 15 1.25 -13.58 8.80
CA PRO A 15 0.87 -12.28 9.37
C PRO A 15 1.87 -11.74 10.38
N THR A 16 2.25 -12.56 11.38
CA THR A 16 3.18 -12.14 12.43
C THR A 16 4.57 -11.84 11.86
N THR A 17 5.08 -12.71 10.98
CA THR A 17 6.40 -12.54 10.37
C THR A 17 6.45 -11.31 9.48
N PHE A 18 5.44 -11.12 8.61
CA PHE A 18 5.35 -9.97 7.70
C PHE A 18 5.37 -8.65 8.48
N TYR A 19 4.47 -8.52 9.47
CA TYR A 19 4.40 -7.30 10.26
C TYR A 19 5.65 -7.06 11.10
N ALA A 20 6.23 -8.10 11.69
CA ALA A 20 7.48 -7.96 12.44
C ALA A 20 8.64 -7.48 11.55
N GLN A 21 8.77 -8.00 10.32
CA GLN A 21 9.81 -7.53 9.40
C GLN A 21 9.53 -6.12 8.88
N LEU A 22 8.28 -5.82 8.51
CA LEU A 22 7.91 -4.50 8.03
C LEU A 22 8.19 -3.44 9.10
N ASP A 23 7.80 -3.69 10.35
CA ASP A 23 8.05 -2.78 11.48
C ASP A 23 9.53 -2.61 11.76
N ARG A 24 10.29 -3.71 11.74
CA ARG A 24 11.74 -3.68 11.96
C ARG A 24 12.45 -2.77 10.96
N HIS A 25 12.02 -2.77 9.70
CA HIS A 25 12.67 -2.02 8.62
C HIS A 25 12.09 -0.62 8.41
N THR A 26 10.87 -0.35 8.89
CA THR A 26 10.16 0.93 8.72
C THR A 26 11.00 2.15 9.10
N PRO A 27 11.65 2.23 10.29
CA PRO A 27 12.41 3.43 10.66
C PRO A 27 13.56 3.74 9.70
N HIS A 28 14.27 2.70 9.23
CA HIS A 28 15.39 2.87 8.31
C HIS A 28 14.91 3.28 6.91
N LEU A 29 13.85 2.65 6.40
CA LEU A 29 13.26 2.99 5.11
C LEU A 29 12.75 4.43 5.10
N MET A 30 12.03 4.86 6.14
CA MET A 30 11.56 6.24 6.25
C MET A 30 12.72 7.24 6.22
N ALA A 31 13.80 6.99 6.96
CA ALA A 31 14.99 7.85 6.93
C ALA A 31 15.62 7.95 5.53
N LEU A 32 15.72 6.83 4.80
CA LEU A 32 16.22 6.81 3.43
C LEU A 32 15.33 7.61 2.47
N PHE A 33 14.00 7.47 2.61
CA PHE A 33 13.04 8.18 1.77
C PHE A 33 13.05 9.68 2.04
N ILE A 34 13.11 10.09 3.31
CA ILE A 34 13.26 11.50 3.70
C ILE A 34 14.56 12.08 3.14
N GLN A 35 15.68 11.36 3.28
CA GLN A 35 16.97 11.80 2.73
C GLN A 35 16.91 11.96 1.20
N LYS A 36 16.16 11.10 0.50
CA LYS A 36 15.95 11.19 -0.95
C LYS A 36 15.02 12.33 -1.32
N ALA A 37 13.98 12.60 -0.52
CA ALA A 37 13.04 13.70 -0.71
C ALA A 37 13.69 15.08 -0.58
N SER A 38 14.77 15.21 0.21
CA SER A 38 15.55 16.46 0.32
C SER A 38 16.40 16.80 -0.92
N LYS A 39 16.39 15.95 -1.96
CA LYS A 39 17.11 16.18 -3.22
C LYS A 39 16.18 16.78 -4.26
N THR A 40 16.69 17.08 -5.45
CA THR A 40 15.90 17.56 -6.58
C THR A 40 15.55 16.42 -7.55
N GLY A 41 14.41 16.56 -8.23
CA GLY A 41 13.97 15.66 -9.31
C GLY A 41 12.62 14.97 -9.03
N LYS A 42 12.04 14.35 -10.06
CA LYS A 42 10.68 13.77 -10.02
C LYS A 42 10.46 12.81 -8.84
N THR A 43 11.39 11.88 -8.62
CA THR A 43 11.33 10.94 -7.48
C THR A 43 11.40 11.64 -6.13
N ALA A 44 12.24 12.67 -6.00
CA ALA A 44 12.38 13.40 -4.74
C ALA A 44 11.11 14.19 -4.42
N ASN A 45 10.52 14.84 -5.44
CA ASN A 45 9.25 15.55 -5.30
C ASN A 45 8.11 14.61 -4.89
N ALA A 46 7.96 13.46 -5.57
CA ALA A 46 6.93 12.49 -5.23
C ALA A 46 7.08 11.93 -3.81
N LEU A 47 8.31 11.66 -3.36
CA LEU A 47 8.56 11.28 -1.97
C LEU A 47 8.24 12.42 -1.00
N ALA A 48 8.60 13.66 -1.33
CA ALA A 48 8.26 14.82 -0.50
C ALA A 48 6.75 15.00 -0.35
N ASP A 49 5.97 14.78 -1.42
CA ASP A 49 4.51 14.85 -1.39
C ASP A 49 3.92 13.74 -0.49
N ILE A 50 4.44 12.50 -0.59
CA ILE A 50 4.06 11.39 0.29
C ILE A 50 4.32 11.71 1.77
N PHE A 51 5.49 12.25 2.09
CA PHE A 51 5.82 12.60 3.49
C PHE A 51 5.06 13.83 3.98
N LYS A 52 4.75 14.80 3.11
CA LYS A 52 3.84 15.90 3.45
C LYS A 52 2.44 15.38 3.82
N ALA A 53 1.92 14.39 3.08
CA ALA A 53 0.65 13.75 3.41
C ALA A 53 0.73 12.92 4.71
N HIS A 54 1.88 12.30 4.99
CA HIS A 54 2.14 11.61 6.26
C HIS A 54 2.12 12.57 7.45
N ASP A 55 2.88 13.68 7.37
CA ASP A 55 3.02 14.65 8.45
C ASP A 55 1.69 15.38 8.75
N ALA A 56 0.78 15.42 7.78
CA ALA A 56 -0.56 15.99 7.94
C ALA A 56 -1.54 15.07 8.70
N GLN A 57 -1.18 13.80 8.96
CA GLN A 57 -2.03 12.88 9.70
C GLN A 57 -2.08 13.25 11.19
N GLU A 58 -3.26 13.23 11.79
CA GLU A 58 -3.40 13.47 13.24
C GLU A 58 -2.73 12.36 14.06
N LEU A 59 -2.78 11.12 13.57
CA LEU A 59 -2.22 9.93 14.22
C LEU A 59 -1.03 9.37 13.43
N HIS A 60 0.13 9.39 14.08
CA HIS A 60 1.38 8.83 13.55
C HIS A 60 1.64 7.42 14.09
N ASP A 61 0.62 6.57 14.02
CA ASP A 61 0.65 5.21 14.55
C ASP A 61 1.44 4.25 13.63
N VAL A 62 1.51 2.98 14.05
CA VAL A 62 2.24 1.95 13.31
C VAL A 62 1.65 1.70 11.91
N HIS A 63 0.33 1.82 11.73
CA HIS A 63 -0.35 1.56 10.48
C HIS A 63 -0.16 2.70 9.48
N THR A 64 -0.19 3.95 9.94
CA THR A 64 0.15 5.12 9.13
C THR A 64 1.56 4.95 8.57
N ARG A 65 2.55 4.62 9.42
CA ARG A 65 3.95 4.41 8.99
C ARG A 65 4.11 3.27 8.00
N ARG A 66 3.47 2.12 8.24
CA ARG A 66 3.48 0.97 7.32
C ARG A 66 2.93 1.36 5.95
N THR A 67 1.81 2.08 5.92
CA THR A 67 1.17 2.55 4.68
C THR A 67 2.07 3.52 3.92
N THR A 68 2.66 4.50 4.61
CA THR A 68 3.63 5.43 4.01
C THR A 68 4.82 4.70 3.41
N VAL A 69 5.39 3.71 4.11
CA VAL A 69 6.52 2.93 3.61
C VAL A 69 6.13 2.13 2.36
N LEU A 70 4.98 1.45 2.38
CA LEU A 70 4.51 0.65 1.24
C LEU A 70 4.21 1.50 0.00
N GLN A 71 3.73 2.74 0.18
CA GLN A 71 3.51 3.69 -0.92
C GLN A 71 4.81 4.35 -1.41
N ALA A 72 5.74 4.66 -0.52
CA ALA A 72 6.99 5.32 -0.85
C ALA A 72 8.03 4.38 -1.48
N LEU A 73 8.00 3.09 -1.15
CA LEU A 73 9.01 2.13 -1.58
C LEU A 73 9.10 2.02 -3.12
N PRO A 74 8.00 1.82 -3.88
CA PRO A 74 8.07 1.77 -5.34
C PRO A 74 8.54 3.08 -5.96
N VAL A 75 8.11 4.22 -5.40
CA VAL A 75 8.58 5.55 -5.84
C VAL A 75 10.08 5.69 -5.66
N TYR A 76 10.62 5.26 -4.53
CA TYR A 76 12.06 5.27 -4.25
C TYR A 76 12.85 4.38 -5.22
N LEU A 77 12.32 3.18 -5.53
CA LEU A 77 12.90 2.23 -6.48
C LEU A 77 12.68 2.64 -7.95
N ARG A 78 11.87 3.70 -8.20
CA ARG A 78 11.49 4.22 -9.53
C ARG A 78 10.69 3.19 -10.34
N GLU A 79 9.85 2.43 -9.65
CA GLU A 79 8.93 1.47 -10.24
C GLU A 79 7.61 2.14 -10.63
N GLU A 80 7.03 1.72 -11.75
CA GLU A 80 5.71 2.18 -12.18
C GLU A 80 4.65 1.26 -11.58
N THR A 81 3.85 1.80 -10.66
CA THR A 81 2.86 1.02 -9.89
C THR A 81 1.43 1.15 -10.37
N SER A 82 1.13 1.99 -11.37
CA SER A 82 -0.24 2.23 -11.83
C SER A 82 -0.95 0.97 -12.37
N GLY A 83 -0.18 -0.04 -12.81
CA GLY A 83 -0.71 -1.34 -13.17
C GLY A 83 -1.17 -2.19 -11.98
N PHE A 84 -0.71 -1.87 -10.77
CA PHE A 84 -0.83 -2.70 -9.56
C PHE A 84 -1.53 -1.98 -8.40
N LEU A 85 -1.09 -0.78 -8.02
CA LEU A 85 -1.76 0.09 -7.05
C LEU A 85 -2.67 1.04 -7.82
N ARG A 86 -3.98 0.86 -7.69
CA ARG A 86 -4.98 1.71 -8.32
C ARG A 86 -5.88 2.34 -7.28
N THR A 87 -6.43 3.50 -7.60
CA THR A 87 -7.39 4.21 -6.75
C THR A 87 -8.65 4.49 -7.55
N CYS A 88 -9.83 4.29 -6.95
CA CYS A 88 -11.12 4.66 -7.51
C CYS A 88 -12.00 5.34 -6.47
N VAL A 89 -12.91 6.19 -6.91
CA VAL A 89 -13.90 6.83 -6.05
C VAL A 89 -15.16 5.96 -5.98
N ASP A 90 -15.76 5.81 -4.79
CA ASP A 90 -16.87 4.88 -4.47
C ASP A 90 -18.14 5.08 -5.32
N ASP A 91 -18.27 6.22 -6.01
CA ASP A 91 -19.41 6.58 -6.86
C ASP A 91 -19.11 6.57 -8.38
N THR A 92 -17.90 6.16 -8.79
CA THR A 92 -17.47 6.21 -10.21
C THR A 92 -17.54 4.84 -10.88
N ASN A 93 -17.68 4.81 -12.21
CA ASN A 93 -17.67 3.58 -13.04
C ASN A 93 -16.64 2.55 -12.55
N GLU A 94 -17.05 1.28 -12.54
CA GLU A 94 -16.19 0.13 -12.26
C GLU A 94 -14.87 0.24 -13.03
N PRO A 95 -13.71 0.17 -12.34
CA PRO A 95 -12.42 0.29 -13.01
C PRO A 95 -12.23 -0.85 -14.03
N ASP A 96 -11.53 -0.56 -15.13
CA ASP A 96 -11.22 -1.61 -16.11
C ASP A 96 -10.11 -2.52 -15.56
N LEU A 97 -10.51 -3.73 -15.18
CA LEU A 97 -9.66 -4.74 -14.55
C LEU A 97 -9.34 -5.92 -15.49
N ARG A 98 -9.82 -5.90 -16.74
CA ARG A 98 -9.77 -7.05 -17.66
C ARG A 98 -8.35 -7.47 -18.04
N ASP A 99 -7.41 -6.53 -18.04
CA ASP A 99 -6.03 -6.76 -18.48
C ASP A 99 -5.03 -6.94 -17.33
N ALA A 100 -5.47 -6.88 -16.06
CA ALA A 100 -4.57 -6.88 -14.92
C ALA A 100 -4.56 -8.22 -14.18
N ALA A 101 -3.38 -8.84 -14.09
CA ALA A 101 -3.22 -10.13 -13.42
C ALA A 101 -3.45 -10.01 -11.90
N VAL A 102 -2.89 -8.98 -11.26
CA VAL A 102 -3.08 -8.67 -9.83
C VAL A 102 -3.20 -7.16 -9.65
N VAL A 103 -4.22 -6.71 -8.92
CA VAL A 103 -4.42 -5.28 -8.59
C VAL A 103 -4.82 -5.13 -7.12
N LEU A 104 -4.22 -4.17 -6.44
CA LEU A 104 -4.73 -3.59 -5.21
C LEU A 104 -5.51 -2.32 -5.55
N LEU A 105 -6.83 -2.42 -5.48
CA LEU A 105 -7.73 -1.30 -5.75
C LEU A 105 -8.14 -0.63 -4.43
N THR A 106 -7.69 0.60 -4.24
CA THR A 106 -8.04 1.44 -3.10
C THR A 106 -9.30 2.24 -3.45
N THR A 107 -10.40 2.01 -2.75
CA THR A 107 -11.63 2.78 -2.91
C THR A 107 -11.66 3.93 -1.90
N ILE A 108 -11.93 5.15 -2.37
CA ILE A 108 -11.98 6.37 -1.56
C ILE A 108 -13.32 7.10 -1.73
N THR A 109 -13.69 7.92 -0.75
CA THR A 109 -14.97 8.65 -0.75
C THR A 109 -14.96 9.93 -1.58
N ASP A 110 -13.81 10.55 -1.77
CA ASP A 110 -13.65 11.83 -2.48
C ASP A 110 -12.39 11.79 -3.34
N ASP A 111 -12.37 12.54 -4.43
CA ASP A 111 -11.23 12.66 -5.36
C ASP A 111 -10.17 13.64 -4.82
N ALA A 112 -9.90 13.56 -3.51
CA ALA A 112 -8.84 14.35 -2.92
C ALA A 112 -7.51 13.90 -3.53
N GLU A 113 -6.82 14.81 -4.22
CA GLU A 113 -5.47 14.61 -4.79
C GLU A 113 -4.41 14.46 -3.66
N SER A 114 -4.51 13.39 -2.89
CA SER A 114 -3.49 12.98 -1.94
C SER A 114 -2.64 11.89 -2.57
N PRO A 115 -1.30 11.98 -2.49
CA PRO A 115 -0.41 10.91 -2.97
C PRO A 115 -0.53 9.63 -2.13
N VAL A 116 -1.16 9.69 -0.94
CA VAL A 116 -1.40 8.54 -0.06
C VAL A 116 -2.79 8.61 0.55
N THR A 117 -3.51 7.50 0.50
CA THR A 117 -4.77 7.30 1.22
C THR A 117 -4.50 6.51 2.50
N TYR A 118 -4.75 7.13 3.66
CA TYR A 118 -4.59 6.49 4.97
C TYR A 118 -5.87 5.86 5.52
N ASP A 119 -7.04 6.38 5.12
CA ASP A 119 -8.35 5.89 5.53
C ASP A 119 -9.23 5.62 4.30
N PRO A 120 -8.93 4.55 3.54
CA PRO A 120 -9.76 4.16 2.40
C PRO A 120 -11.08 3.55 2.88
N VAL A 121 -12.12 3.64 2.05
CA VAL A 121 -13.38 2.91 2.25
C VAL A 121 -13.10 1.40 2.31
N ARG A 122 -12.27 0.93 1.38
CA ARG A 122 -11.77 -0.44 1.31
C ARG A 122 -10.56 -0.54 0.39
N ILE A 123 -9.86 -1.65 0.49
CA ILE A 123 -8.84 -2.08 -0.46
C ILE A 123 -9.21 -3.48 -0.93
N SER A 124 -9.47 -3.60 -2.23
CA SER A 124 -9.84 -4.86 -2.87
C SER A 124 -8.60 -5.50 -3.50
N VAL A 125 -8.39 -6.78 -3.21
CA VAL A 125 -7.38 -7.60 -3.90
C VAL A 125 -8.06 -8.25 -5.10
N ILE A 126 -7.64 -7.87 -6.30
CA ILE A 126 -8.18 -8.39 -7.56
C ILE A 126 -7.15 -9.33 -8.18
N LEU A 127 -7.59 -10.51 -8.59
CA LEU A 127 -6.79 -11.51 -9.30
C LEU A 127 -7.54 -11.92 -10.55
N GLU A 128 -6.91 -11.76 -11.72
CA GLU A 128 -7.49 -12.13 -13.02
C GLU A 128 -8.89 -11.53 -13.28
N GLY A 129 -9.13 -10.32 -12.75
CA GLY A 129 -10.41 -9.60 -12.89
C GLY A 129 -11.44 -9.89 -11.79
N ASP A 130 -11.20 -10.87 -10.91
CA ASP A 130 -12.11 -11.22 -9.81
C ASP A 130 -11.64 -10.62 -8.48
N VAL A 131 -12.59 -10.10 -7.68
CA VAL A 131 -12.31 -9.64 -6.32
C VAL A 131 -12.17 -10.85 -5.39
N ILE A 132 -10.98 -11.02 -4.84
CA ILE A 132 -10.64 -12.15 -3.95
C ILE A 132 -10.83 -11.80 -2.49
N ASP A 133 -10.56 -10.54 -2.11
CA ASP A 133 -10.67 -10.09 -0.72
C ASP A 133 -10.94 -8.58 -0.64
N ASN A 134 -11.53 -8.15 0.48
CA ASN A 134 -11.77 -6.75 0.81
C ASN A 134 -11.24 -6.44 2.21
N LEU A 135 -10.31 -5.51 2.27
CA LEU A 135 -9.53 -5.22 3.46
C LEU A 135 -9.58 -3.73 3.77
N SER A 136 -9.44 -3.39 5.05
CA SER A 136 -9.51 -1.98 5.48
C SER A 136 -8.21 -1.21 5.29
N ARG A 137 -7.08 -1.89 5.08
CA ARG A 137 -5.75 -1.26 5.12
C ARG A 137 -4.80 -1.85 4.10
N LEU A 138 -3.90 -0.99 3.60
CA LEU A 138 -2.95 -1.39 2.56
C LEU A 138 -2.01 -2.51 3.01
N PRO A 139 -1.43 -2.47 4.23
CA PRO A 139 -0.58 -3.57 4.69
C PRO A 139 -1.30 -4.92 4.76
N ASP A 140 -2.59 -4.92 5.11
CA ASP A 140 -3.40 -6.15 5.13
C ASP A 140 -3.57 -6.69 3.70
N ALA A 141 -3.76 -5.82 2.71
CA ALA A 141 -3.89 -6.21 1.30
C ALA A 141 -2.59 -6.80 0.73
N PHE A 142 -1.44 -6.23 1.10
CA PHE A 142 -0.13 -6.83 0.81
C PHE A 142 0.02 -8.21 1.43
N LEU A 143 -0.41 -8.39 2.68
CA LEU A 143 -0.40 -9.68 3.34
C LEU A 143 -1.35 -10.69 2.67
N GLY A 144 -2.54 -10.26 2.25
CA GLY A 144 -3.51 -11.09 1.55
C GLY A 144 -3.01 -11.62 0.21
N MET A 145 -2.22 -10.84 -0.53
CA MET A 145 -1.57 -11.31 -1.77
C MET A 145 -0.47 -12.34 -1.52
N LEU A 146 0.20 -12.29 -0.36
CA LEU A 146 1.28 -13.22 -0.02
C LEU A 146 0.77 -14.56 0.54
N SER A 147 -0.54 -14.70 0.74
CA SER A 147 -1.18 -15.84 1.42
C SER A 147 -1.98 -16.77 0.50
#